data_AF-A0A7Y5LYH7-F1
#
_entry.id   AF-A0A7Y5LYH7-F1
#
_cell.length_a   1.000
_cell.length_b   1.000
_cell.length_c   1.000
_cell.angle_alpha   90.00
_cell.angle_beta   90.00
_cell.angle_gamma   90.00
#
_symmetry.space_group_name_H-M   'P 1'
#
loop_
_entity.id
_entity.type
_entity.pdbx_description
1 polymer ?
#
loop_
_entity_poly.entity_id
_entity_poly.type
_entity_poly.pdbx_seq_one_letter_code
_entity_poly.pdbx_strand_id
1 'polypeptide(L)'
;PFRDTSWIYGDGCFDMTRSFGHRLFKVKEHVDRLYRSLKYLRIDPGFGPQRMCALTEELFERNRHLLGPDDDYWVGQRISRGVKEIPGDNLDHHGPNVVLECAPLPFVQGG
;
A
#
# COMPACT_ATOMS: atom_id res chain seq x y z
N PRO A 1 5.01 -13.54 0.70
CA PRO A 1 5.88 -14.75 0.74
C PRO A 1 7.35 -14.34 0.95
N PHE A 2 8.21 -15.17 1.57
CA PHE A 2 9.63 -14.80 1.79
C PHE A 2 10.42 -14.63 0.47
N ARG A 3 9.94 -15.26 -0.62
CA ARG A 3 10.51 -15.19 -1.97
C ARG A 3 10.09 -13.96 -2.77
N ASP A 4 9.34 -13.04 -2.15
CA ASP A 4 8.94 -11.80 -2.79
C ASP A 4 10.18 -10.96 -3.14
N THR A 5 10.26 -10.46 -4.37
CA THR A 5 11.43 -9.70 -4.82
C THR A 5 11.59 -8.35 -4.14
N SER A 6 10.53 -7.77 -3.57
CA SER A 6 10.67 -6.58 -2.72
C SER A 6 11.38 -6.89 -1.40
N TRP A 7 11.15 -8.09 -0.85
CA TRP A 7 11.85 -8.55 0.35
C TRP A 7 13.32 -8.87 0.04
N ILE A 8 13.59 -9.56 -1.07
CA ILE A 8 14.95 -10.01 -1.40
C ILE A 8 15.81 -8.89 -2.00
N TYR A 9 15.24 -8.05 -2.87
CA TYR A 9 15.98 -7.11 -3.70
C TYR A 9 15.48 -5.66 -3.63
N GLY A 10 14.41 -5.38 -2.88
CA GLY A 10 13.75 -4.07 -2.91
C GLY A 10 13.02 -3.78 -4.23
N ASP A 11 12.71 -4.79 -5.04
CA ASP A 11 12.01 -4.64 -6.33
C ASP A 11 10.50 -4.42 -6.14
N GLY A 12 10.17 -3.16 -5.86
CA GLY A 12 8.82 -2.67 -5.66
C GLY A 12 8.79 -1.15 -5.44
N CYS A 13 7.61 -0.61 -5.21
CA CYS A 13 7.43 0.77 -4.78
C CYS A 13 6.34 0.87 -3.71
N PHE A 14 6.31 2.01 -3.04
CA PHE A 14 5.27 2.32 -2.07
C PHE A 14 4.92 3.81 -2.13
N ASP A 15 3.72 4.13 -1.65
CA ASP A 15 3.33 5.50 -1.33
C ASP A 15 2.55 5.48 0.00
N MET A 16 2.56 6.60 0.72
CA MET A 16 1.90 6.74 2.01
C MET A 16 1.18 8.08 2.06
N THR A 17 -0.08 8.05 2.48
CA THR A 17 -0.82 9.23 2.93
C THR A 17 -1.18 9.10 4.41
N ARG A 18 -1.83 10.11 4.98
CA ARG A 18 -2.34 10.09 6.34
C ARG A 18 -3.77 10.61 6.42
N SER A 19 -4.46 10.27 7.48
CA SER A 19 -5.68 10.97 7.86
C SER A 19 -5.37 12.23 8.69
N PHE A 20 -6.33 13.15 8.68
CA PHE A 20 -6.44 14.26 9.63
C PHE A 20 -7.88 14.34 10.12
N GLY A 21 -8.09 14.29 11.43
CA GLY A 21 -9.45 14.32 12.00
C GLY A 21 -10.32 13.22 11.38
N HIS A 22 -9.73 12.03 11.23
CA HIS A 22 -10.35 10.84 10.65
C HIS A 22 -10.80 11.00 9.18
N ARG A 23 -10.13 11.85 8.39
CA ARG A 23 -10.35 11.93 6.93
C ARG A 23 -9.04 11.76 6.19
N LEU A 24 -9.01 10.85 5.21
CA LEU A 24 -7.84 10.65 4.37
C LEU A 24 -7.49 11.91 3.57
N PHE A 25 -6.20 12.25 3.55
CA PHE A 25 -5.69 13.41 2.83
C PHE A 25 -5.19 13.03 1.44
N LYS A 26 -5.65 13.73 0.39
CA LYS A 26 -5.07 13.67 -0.96
C LYS A 26 -4.80 12.25 -1.52
N VAL A 27 -5.71 11.31 -1.27
CA VAL A 27 -5.55 9.90 -1.68
C VAL A 27 -5.26 9.80 -3.17
N LYS A 28 -6.02 10.52 -4.00
CA LYS A 28 -5.87 10.50 -5.45
C LYS A 28 -4.47 10.91 -5.89
N GLU A 29 -3.92 11.98 -5.31
CA GLU A 29 -2.60 12.50 -5.67
C GLU A 29 -1.47 11.55 -5.28
N HIS A 30 -1.60 10.88 -4.14
CA HIS A 30 -0.67 9.85 -3.69
C HIS A 30 -0.75 8.60 -4.59
N VAL A 31 -1.96 8.13 -4.92
CA VAL A 31 -2.15 7.01 -5.86
C VAL A 31 -1.63 7.36 -7.26
N ASP A 32 -1.88 8.57 -7.76
CA ASP A 32 -1.33 9.03 -9.05
C ASP A 32 0.21 9.06 -9.04
N ARG A 33 0.84 9.35 -7.89
CA ARG A 33 2.30 9.25 -7.73
C ARG A 33 2.76 7.79 -7.68
N LEU A 34 2.07 6.92 -6.96
CA LEU A 34 2.34 5.47 -6.95
C LEU A 34 2.31 4.88 -8.36
N TYR A 35 1.28 5.17 -9.16
CA TYR A 35 1.14 4.63 -10.52
C TYR A 35 2.19 5.17 -11.49
N ARG A 36 2.71 6.38 -11.27
CA ARG A 36 3.89 6.87 -12.00
C ARG A 36 5.14 6.02 -11.69
N SER A 37 5.34 5.65 -10.42
CA SER A 37 6.43 4.75 -10.02
C SER A 37 6.25 3.34 -10.59
N LEU A 38 5.04 2.78 -10.56
CA LEU A 38 4.72 1.47 -11.16
C LEU A 38 5.03 1.44 -12.65
N LYS A 39 4.66 2.50 -13.38
CA LYS A 39 4.97 2.65 -14.81
C LYS A 39 6.47 2.66 -15.07
N TYR A 40 7.25 3.35 -14.23
CA TYR A 40 8.71 3.36 -14.34
C TYR A 40 9.32 1.96 -14.09
N LEU A 41 8.82 1.25 -13.08
CA LEU A 41 9.27 -0.09 -12.71
C LEU A 41 8.74 -1.21 -13.61
N ARG A 42 7.80 -0.90 -14.52
CA ARG A 42 7.08 -1.88 -15.35
C ARG A 42 6.45 -2.98 -14.50
N ILE A 43 5.74 -2.58 -13.45
CA ILE A 43 4.95 -3.48 -12.59
C ILE A 43 3.47 -3.14 -12.83
N ASP A 44 2.68 -4.15 -13.20
CA ASP A 44 1.24 -4.04 -13.36
C ASP A 44 0.52 -4.79 -12.22
N PRO A 45 -0.12 -4.09 -11.27
CA PRO A 45 -0.86 -4.74 -10.18
C PRO A 45 -2.17 -5.40 -10.63
N GLY A 46 -2.54 -5.33 -11.91
CA GLY A 46 -3.74 -5.94 -12.48
C GLY A 46 -5.00 -5.08 -12.37
N PHE A 47 -4.89 -3.84 -11.90
CA PHE A 47 -6.00 -2.90 -11.82
C PHE A 47 -5.54 -1.44 -11.85
N GLY A 48 -6.44 -0.53 -12.26
CA GLY A 48 -6.16 0.89 -12.43
C GLY A 48 -6.19 1.71 -11.13
N PRO A 49 -5.69 2.96 -11.18
CA PRO A 49 -5.56 3.84 -10.01
C PRO A 49 -6.90 4.13 -9.32
N GLN A 50 -8.00 4.16 -10.06
CA GLN A 50 -9.34 4.36 -9.49
C GLN A 50 -9.71 3.24 -8.52
N ARG A 51 -9.38 1.99 -8.86
CA ARG A 51 -9.61 0.84 -7.97
C ARG A 51 -8.68 0.89 -6.76
N MET A 52 -7.44 1.36 -6.92
CA MET A 52 -6.53 1.56 -5.79
C MET A 52 -7.03 2.62 -4.80
N CYS A 53 -7.56 3.74 -5.28
CA CYS A 53 -8.20 4.74 -4.42
C CYS A 53 -9.36 4.13 -3.63
N ALA A 54 -10.26 3.42 -4.32
CA ALA A 54 -11.41 2.78 -3.68
C ALA A 54 -11.00 1.75 -2.61
N LEU A 55 -9.99 0.91 -2.89
CA LEU A 55 -9.46 -0.04 -1.91
C LEU A 55 -8.81 0.66 -0.70
N THR A 56 -8.15 1.79 -0.93
CA THR A 56 -7.52 2.60 0.13
C THR A 56 -8.58 3.21 1.06
N GLU A 57 -9.64 3.77 0.48
CA GLU A 57 -10.78 4.33 1.24
C GLU A 57 -11.54 3.23 2.00
N GLU A 58 -11.79 2.09 1.35
CA GLU A 58 -12.42 0.93 1.98
C GLU A 58 -11.61 0.40 3.17
N LEU A 59 -10.28 0.30 3.02
CA LEU A 59 -9.40 -0.10 4.11
C LEU A 59 -9.51 0.89 5.29
N PHE A 60 -9.42 2.19 5.02
CA PHE A 60 -9.50 3.21 6.06
C PHE A 60 -10.83 3.15 6.80
N GLU A 61 -11.97 3.13 6.09
CA GLU A 61 -13.29 3.11 6.73
C GLU A 61 -13.53 1.84 7.56
N ARG A 62 -12.99 0.70 7.12
CA ARG A 62 -13.04 -0.55 7.91
C ARG A 62 -12.27 -0.47 9.23
N ASN A 63 -11.21 0.34 9.29
CA ASN A 63 -10.35 0.43 10.47
C ASN A 63 -10.60 1.70 11.30
N ARG A 64 -11.30 2.70 10.75
CA ARG A 64 -11.53 4.02 11.36
C ARG A 64 -12.11 3.95 12.77
N HIS A 65 -12.93 2.95 13.05
CA HIS A 65 -13.55 2.74 14.36
C HIS A 65 -12.56 2.39 15.49
N LEU A 66 -11.31 2.03 15.15
CA LEU A 66 -10.25 1.74 16.10
C LEU A 66 -9.46 3.00 16.52
N LEU A 67 -9.69 4.15 15.88
CA LEU A 67 -9.06 5.42 16.24
C LEU A 67 -9.76 6.03 17.46
N GLY A 68 -8.97 6.54 18.41
CA GLY A 68 -9.46 7.46 19.42
C GLY A 68 -9.88 8.81 18.81
N PRO A 69 -10.56 9.68 19.59
CA PRO A 69 -11.09 10.95 19.11
C PRO A 69 -10.06 11.86 18.43
N ASP A 70 -8.83 11.84 18.93
CA ASP A 70 -7.74 12.66 18.45
C ASP A 70 -6.73 11.89 17.58
N ASP A 71 -6.88 10.57 17.43
CA ASP A 71 -5.94 9.72 16.69
C ASP A 71 -6.11 9.83 15.17
N ASP A 72 -5.03 9.56 14.43
CA ASP A 72 -5.05 9.46 12.98
C ASP A 72 -4.25 8.23 12.50
N TYR A 73 -4.40 7.87 11.22
CA TYR A 73 -3.64 6.80 10.59
C TYR A 73 -2.62 7.33 9.58
N TRP A 74 -1.47 6.65 9.52
CA TRP A 74 -0.76 6.46 8.25
C TRP A 74 -1.49 5.40 7.43
N VAL A 75 -1.66 5.66 6.14
CA VAL A 75 -2.23 4.69 5.19
C VAL A 75 -1.28 4.52 4.02
N GLY A 76 -0.81 3.29 3.83
CA GLY A 76 0.23 2.96 2.85
C GLY A 76 -0.25 1.95 1.82
N GLN A 77 0.22 2.11 0.59
CA GLN A 77 0.15 1.08 -0.46
C GLN A 77 1.58 0.65 -0.78
N ARG A 78 1.84 -0.65 -0.76
CA ARG A 78 3.12 -1.25 -1.13
C ARG A 78 2.88 -2.28 -2.23
N ILE A 79 3.63 -2.16 -3.32
CA ILE A 79 3.51 -3.06 -4.46
C ILE A 79 4.88 -3.60 -4.80
N SER A 80 5.00 -4.92 -4.86
CA SER A 80 6.19 -5.60 -5.32
C SER A 80 5.98 -6.21 -6.69
N ARG A 81 7.07 -6.54 -7.39
CA ARG A 81 7.00 -7.45 -8.56
C ARG A 81 6.59 -8.87 -8.15
N GLY A 82 6.71 -9.18 -6.87
CA GLY A 82 6.22 -10.39 -6.23
C GLY A 82 7.12 -11.59 -6.45
N VAL A 83 6.54 -12.78 -6.54
CA VAL A 83 7.32 -14.02 -6.61
C VAL A 83 7.49 -14.46 -8.05
N LYS A 84 8.75 -14.69 -8.46
CA LYS A 84 9.07 -15.29 -9.75
C LYS A 84 8.68 -16.77 -9.74
N GLU A 85 8.00 -17.19 -10.80
CA GLU A 85 7.77 -18.60 -11.08
C GLU A 85 9.10 -19.29 -11.36
N ILE A 86 9.30 -20.45 -10.73
CA ILE A 86 10.48 -21.30 -10.90
C ILE A 86 9.98 -22.72 -11.18
N PRO A 87 10.60 -23.49 -12.10
CA PRO A 87 10.20 -24.87 -12.34
C PRO A 87 10.20 -25.70 -11.04
N GLY A 88 9.08 -26.39 -10.77
CA GLY A 88 8.89 -27.20 -9.56
C GLY A 88 8.39 -26.43 -8.34
N ASP A 89 7.97 -25.17 -8.50
CA ASP A 89 7.33 -24.40 -7.44
C ASP A 89 5.88 -24.84 -7.22
N ASN A 90 5.44 -24.80 -5.96
CA ASN A 90 4.07 -25.16 -5.54
C ASN A 90 3.36 -23.94 -4.91
N LEU A 91 3.69 -22.73 -5.36
CA LEU A 91 3.05 -21.50 -4.90
C LEU A 91 1.76 -21.23 -5.67
N ASP A 92 0.69 -20.90 -4.94
CA ASP A 92 -0.62 -20.59 -5.55
C ASP A 92 -0.64 -19.27 -6.34
N HIS A 93 0.33 -18.37 -6.09
CA HIS A 93 0.39 -17.05 -6.72
C HIS A 93 1.80 -16.65 -7.13
N HIS A 94 1.91 -16.19 -8.38
CA HIS A 94 3.11 -15.60 -8.97
C HIS A 94 2.80 -14.20 -9.51
N GLY A 95 3.83 -13.37 -9.63
CA GLY A 95 3.68 -11.98 -10.07
C GLY A 95 3.34 -11.02 -8.93
N PRO A 96 2.90 -9.79 -9.25
CA PRO A 96 2.87 -8.68 -8.30
C PRO A 96 2.07 -8.96 -7.03
N ASN A 97 2.58 -8.50 -5.89
CA ASN A 97 1.83 -8.47 -4.63
C ASN A 97 1.47 -7.04 -4.29
N VAL A 98 0.23 -6.84 -3.82
CA VAL A 98 -0.29 -5.55 -3.36
C VAL A 98 -0.64 -5.67 -1.89
N VAL A 99 -0.09 -4.77 -1.08
CA VAL A 99 -0.39 -4.65 0.35
C VAL A 99 -0.90 -3.24 0.60
N LEU A 100 -2.05 -3.12 1.26
CA LEU A 100 -2.56 -1.87 1.80
C LEU A 100 -2.61 -2.00 3.32
N GLU A 101 -2.13 -0.99 4.03
CA GLU A 101 -2.09 -1.00 5.50
C GLU A 101 -2.51 0.33 6.10
N CYS A 102 -3.09 0.27 7.30
CA CYS A 102 -3.25 1.41 8.20
C CYS A 102 -2.37 1.17 9.43
N ALA A 103 -1.62 2.19 9.84
CA ALA A 103 -0.82 2.16 11.05
C ALA A 103 -1.15 3.41 11.90
N PRO A 104 -1.42 3.27 13.21
CA PRO A 104 -1.65 4.43 14.08
C PRO A 104 -0.53 5.46 13.93
N LEU A 105 -0.91 6.73 13.80
CA LEU A 105 0.03 7.85 13.73
C LEU A 105 0.39 8.24 15.17
N PRO A 106 1.60 7.92 15.67
CA PRO A 106 1.94 8.24 17.05
C PRO A 106 2.04 9.76 17.22
N PHE A 107 1.33 10.30 18.21
CA PHE A 107 1.60 11.65 18.68
C PHE A 107 2.98 11.65 19.33
N VAL A 108 3.94 12.29 18.68
CA VAL A 108 5.14 12.72 19.38
C VAL A 108 4.68 13.81 20.34
N GLN A 109 4.55 13.49 21.64
CA GLN A 109 4.68 14.53 22.66
C GLN A 109 6.06 15.14 22.44
N GLY A 110 6.09 16.44 22.15
CA GLY A 110 7.31 17.18 21.88
C GLY A 110 8.37 16.95 22.96
N GLY A 111 9.64 16.97 22.54
CA GLY A 111 10.74 17.28 23.45
C GLY A 111 10.71 18.73 23.88
#